data_AF-A0A7J9FBR6-F1
#
_entry.id   AF-A0A7J9FBR6-F1
#
_cell.length_a   1.000
_cell.length_b   1.000
_cell.length_c   1.000
_cell.angle_alpha   90.00
_cell.angle_beta   90.00
_cell.angle_gamma   90.00
#
_symmetry.space_group_name_H-M   'P 1'
#
loop_
_entity.id
_entity.type
_entity.pdbx_description
1 polymer ?
#
loop_
_entity_poly.entity_id
_entity_poly.type
_entity_poly.pdbx_seq_one_letter_code
_entity_poly.pdbx_strand_id
1 'polypeptide(L)'
;YGDLPYLLDVKVDKHVFRALALYWNPAYSCFTFRKVDLVPTMEEYKTLLRCPRIQADKAYSRAANVSTFLKKLMSITGMSEQWVTAQIKQKGDSKCIHWKSLQDLILAHPNLKKKVDIFALSIYGLVIFPKALGHIK
;
A
#
# COMPACT_ATOMS: atom_id res chain seq x y z
N TYR A 1 8.88 -2.85 -3.30
CA TYR A 1 8.16 -1.77 -2.60
C TYR A 1 9.04 -1.34 -1.44
N GLY A 2 8.98 -0.07 -1.02
CA GLY A 2 9.79 0.42 0.11
C GLY A 2 9.55 -0.37 1.40
N ASP A 3 10.39 -0.15 2.40
CA ASP A 3 10.39 -0.88 3.67
C ASP A 3 9.27 -0.36 4.60
N LEU A 4 8.01 -0.40 4.17
CA LEU A 4 6.88 0.05 5.00
C LEU A 4 6.86 -0.50 6.45
N PRO A 5 7.27 -1.76 6.73
CA PRO A 5 7.28 -2.26 8.11
C PRO A 5 8.12 -1.44 9.07
N TYR A 6 9.26 -0.86 8.66
CA TYR A 6 10.06 -0.05 9.61
C TYR A 6 9.26 1.17 10.10
N LEU A 7 8.26 1.65 9.35
CA LEU A 7 7.40 2.76 9.79
C LEU A 7 6.58 2.40 11.04
N LEU A 8 6.32 1.11 11.27
CA LEU A 8 5.62 0.66 12.48
C LEU A 8 6.50 0.83 13.73
N ASP A 9 7.82 0.81 13.57
CA ASP A 9 8.79 1.00 14.65
C ASP A 9 9.12 2.49 14.89
N VAL A 10 8.69 3.39 13.99
CA VAL A 10 8.89 4.82 14.15
C VAL A 10 8.04 5.30 15.33
N LYS A 11 8.71 5.79 16.37
CA LYS A 11 8.02 6.44 17.49
C LYS A 11 7.39 7.74 17.00
N VAL A 12 6.07 7.72 16.87
CA VAL A 12 5.28 8.91 16.52
C VAL A 12 4.77 9.55 17.81
N ASP A 13 5.05 10.84 17.99
CA ASP A 13 4.41 11.60 19.05
C ASP A 13 2.90 11.75 18.76
N LYS A 14 2.08 11.26 19.69
CA LYS A 14 0.62 11.25 19.53
C LYS A 14 0.00 12.64 19.39
N HIS A 15 0.60 13.65 20.04
CA HIS A 15 0.10 15.02 20.01
C HIS A 15 0.43 15.66 18.67
N VAL A 16 1.66 15.46 18.18
CA VAL A 16 2.07 15.91 16.84
C VAL A 16 1.20 15.26 15.76
N PHE A 17 0.99 13.95 15.82
CA PHE A 17 0.15 13.24 14.85
C PHE A 17 -1.30 13.77 14.85
N ARG A 18 -1.88 13.95 16.03
CA ARG A 18 -3.23 14.49 16.16
C ARG A 18 -3.32 15.92 15.63
N ALA A 19 -2.31 16.75 15.90
CA ALA A 19 -2.25 18.10 15.36
C ALA A 19 -2.17 18.09 13.83
N LEU A 20 -1.28 17.27 13.24
CA LEU A 20 -1.15 17.14 11.79
C LEU A 20 -2.44 16.65 11.12
N ALA A 21 -3.14 15.70 11.75
CA ALA A 21 -4.40 15.18 11.22
C ALA A 21 -5.48 16.26 11.07
N LEU A 22 -5.45 17.33 11.88
CA LEU A 22 -6.37 18.46 11.74
C LEU A 22 -6.15 19.27 10.46
N TYR A 23 -4.94 19.20 9.89
CA TYR A 23 -4.56 19.92 8.68
C TYR A 23 -4.57 19.02 7.44
N TRP A 24 -4.93 17.74 7.56
CA TRP A 24 -5.03 16.85 6.41
C TRP A 24 -6.19 17.24 5.50
N ASN A 25 -5.88 17.55 4.24
CA ASN A 25 -6.86 17.89 3.22
C ASN A 25 -7.07 16.69 2.28
N PRO A 26 -8.19 15.95 2.42
CA PRO A 26 -8.43 14.73 1.65
C PRO A 26 -8.63 15.00 0.15
N ALA A 27 -9.08 16.20 -0.24
CA ALA A 27 -9.30 16.53 -1.65
C ALA A 27 -8.00 16.60 -2.45
N TYR A 28 -6.91 17.04 -1.80
CA TYR A 28 -5.59 17.21 -2.42
C TYR A 28 -4.55 16.21 -1.93
N SER A 29 -4.90 15.36 -0.95
CA SER A 29 -3.98 14.40 -0.33
C SER A 29 -2.70 15.05 0.21
N CYS A 30 -2.83 16.22 0.83
CA CYS A 30 -1.74 17.01 1.41
C CYS A 30 -2.12 17.59 2.78
N PHE A 31 -1.14 18.13 3.51
CA PHE A 31 -1.42 18.93 4.71
C PHE A 31 -1.49 20.41 4.35
N THR A 32 -2.62 21.07 4.61
CA THR A 32 -2.80 22.48 4.28
C THR A 32 -2.71 23.37 5.52
N PHE A 33 -1.74 24.28 5.53
CA PHE A 33 -1.53 25.30 6.56
C PHE A 33 -1.84 26.69 5.99
N ARG A 34 -3.09 27.14 6.14
CA ARG A 34 -3.59 28.40 5.56
C ARG A 34 -3.42 28.44 4.03
N LYS A 35 -2.36 29.08 3.53
CA LYS A 35 -2.04 29.26 2.10
C LYS A 35 -0.85 28.41 1.64
N VAL A 36 -0.35 27.52 2.50
CA VAL A 36 0.80 26.67 2.22
C VAL A 36 0.36 25.22 2.27
N ASP A 37 0.67 24.46 1.23
CA ASP A 37 0.51 23.01 1.22
C ASP A 37 1.86 22.34 1.52
N LEU A 38 1.82 21.39 2.43
CA LEU A 38 2.94 20.53 2.77
C LEU A 38 2.67 19.14 2.19
N VAL A 39 3.49 18.78 1.21
CA VAL A 39 3.55 17.45 0.60
C VAL A 39 5.00 16.99 0.70
N PRO A 40 5.28 15.75 1.14
CA PRO A 40 6.64 15.25 1.13
C PRO A 40 7.18 15.23 -0.29
N THR A 41 8.40 15.72 -0.46
CA THR A 41 9.14 15.67 -1.71
C THR A 41 9.46 14.22 -2.09
N MET A 42 9.78 14.00 -3.36
CA MET A 42 10.18 12.67 -3.84
C MET A 42 11.41 12.11 -3.06
N GLU A 43 12.37 12.97 -2.71
CA GLU A 43 13.55 12.56 -1.94
C GLU A 43 13.21 12.19 -0.49
N GLU A 44 12.27 12.91 0.13
CA GLU A 44 11.75 12.56 1.46
C GLU A 44 11.02 11.22 1.41
N TYR A 45 10.20 10.96 0.39
CA TYR A 45 9.56 9.65 0.21
C TYR A 45 10.56 8.51 0.01
N LYS A 46 11.62 8.71 -0.80
CA LYS A 46 12.67 7.69 -0.98
C LYS A 46 13.40 7.39 0.32
N THR A 47 13.73 8.45 1.07
CA THR A 47 14.45 8.35 2.34
C THR A 47 13.59 7.68 3.38
N LEU A 48 12.35 8.14 3.54
CA LEU A 48 11.35 7.54 4.41
C LEU A 48 11.22 6.09 4.00
N LEU A 49 10.63 5.76 2.85
CA LEU A 49 10.35 4.39 2.44
C LEU A 49 11.58 3.50 2.18
N ARG A 50 12.81 3.95 2.48
CA ARG A 50 14.09 3.26 2.20
C ARG A 50 14.12 2.69 0.79
N CYS A 51 13.69 3.50 -0.18
CA CYS A 51 13.54 3.11 -1.57
C CYS A 51 14.42 3.96 -2.50
N PRO A 52 15.77 3.89 -2.35
CA PRO A 52 16.69 4.75 -3.10
C PRO A 52 16.67 4.49 -4.61
N ARG A 53 16.11 3.35 -5.04
CA ARG A 53 16.09 2.90 -6.44
C ARG A 53 14.92 3.44 -7.25
N ILE A 54 13.98 4.16 -6.65
CA ILE A 54 12.88 4.76 -7.42
C ILE A 54 13.46 5.93 -8.21
N GLN A 55 13.55 5.79 -9.53
CA GLN A 55 13.82 6.93 -10.40
C GLN A 55 12.52 7.74 -10.52
N ALA A 56 12.58 9.07 -10.47
CA ALA A 56 11.39 9.91 -10.43
C ALA A 56 10.51 9.74 -11.68
N ASP A 57 11.13 9.56 -12.84
CA ASP A 57 10.47 9.19 -14.10
C ASP A 57 9.68 7.88 -13.98
N LYS A 58 10.24 6.87 -13.30
CA LYS A 58 9.58 5.58 -13.08
C LYS A 58 8.45 5.62 -12.05
N ALA A 59 8.52 6.53 -11.08
CA ALA A 59 7.47 6.70 -10.07
C ALA A 59 6.15 7.19 -10.69
N TYR A 60 6.24 8.02 -11.74
CA TYR A 60 5.09 8.59 -12.45
C TYR A 60 4.78 7.86 -13.77
N SER A 61 5.68 7.03 -14.28
CA SER A 61 5.42 6.24 -15.49
C SER A 61 4.48 5.06 -15.21
N ARG A 62 3.36 5.02 -15.93
CA ARG A 62 2.51 3.82 -15.99
C ARG A 62 3.16 2.84 -16.97
N ALA A 63 3.66 1.71 -16.47
CA ALA A 63 4.26 0.69 -17.31
C ALA A 63 3.29 0.23 -18.42
N ALA A 64 3.76 0.19 -19.67
CA ALA A 64 2.97 -0.22 -20.84
C ALA A 64 2.42 -1.66 -20.72
N ASN A 65 3.11 -2.52 -19.98
CA ASN A 65 2.69 -3.89 -19.68
C ASN A 65 2.29 -4.02 -18.20
N VAL A 66 1.09 -3.55 -17.85
CA VAL A 66 0.54 -3.75 -16.51
C VAL A 66 0.25 -5.24 -16.33
N SER A 67 1.12 -5.94 -15.59
CA SER A 67 0.86 -7.32 -15.15
C SER A 67 -0.55 -7.44 -14.55
N THR A 68 -1.28 -8.48 -14.93
CA THR A 68 -2.67 -8.68 -14.49
C THR A 68 -2.74 -8.77 -12.96
N PHE A 69 -3.88 -8.39 -12.38
CA PHE A 69 -4.10 -8.46 -10.93
C PHE A 69 -3.73 -9.84 -10.34
N LEU A 70 -4.11 -10.91 -11.04
CA LEU A 70 -3.77 -12.29 -10.70
C LEU A 70 -2.25 -12.52 -10.62
N LYS A 71 -1.51 -12.15 -11.67
CA LYS A 71 -0.05 -12.32 -11.73
C LYS A 71 0.67 -11.51 -10.64
N LYS A 72 0.19 -10.30 -10.35
CA LYS A 72 0.73 -9.46 -9.26
C LYS A 72 0.51 -10.12 -7.90
N LEU A 73 -0.71 -10.61 -7.64
CA LEU A 73 -1.02 -11.29 -6.40
C LEU A 73 -0.16 -12.54 -6.23
N MET A 74 -0.06 -13.40 -7.25
CA MET A 74 0.82 -14.59 -7.18
C MET A 74 2.27 -14.22 -6.86
N SER A 75 2.81 -13.17 -7.50
CA SER A 75 4.17 -12.72 -7.25
C SER A 75 4.37 -12.23 -5.81
N ILE A 76 3.42 -11.44 -5.29
CA ILE A 76 3.48 -10.88 -3.93
C ILE A 76 3.29 -11.99 -2.91
N THR A 77 2.20 -12.76 -3.01
CA THR A 77 1.82 -13.76 -2.02
C THR A 77 2.65 -15.03 -2.11
N GLY A 78 3.24 -15.34 -3.26
CA GLY A 78 3.91 -16.63 -3.50
C GLY A 78 2.96 -17.82 -3.60
N MET A 79 1.65 -17.58 -3.72
CA MET A 79 0.62 -18.63 -3.80
C MET A 79 0.41 -19.13 -5.23
N SER A 80 -0.13 -20.35 -5.34
CA SER A 80 -0.51 -20.93 -6.63
C SER A 80 -1.63 -20.14 -7.29
N GLU A 81 -1.70 -20.24 -8.62
CA GLU A 81 -2.77 -19.59 -9.39
C GLU A 81 -4.16 -20.01 -8.90
N GLN A 82 -4.36 -21.30 -8.64
CA GLN A 82 -5.62 -21.88 -8.17
C GLN A 82 -6.09 -21.28 -6.84
N TRP A 83 -5.17 -21.07 -5.89
CA TRP A 83 -5.50 -20.43 -4.63
C TRP A 83 -5.89 -18.97 -4.87
N VAL A 84 -5.10 -18.24 -5.67
CA VAL A 84 -5.34 -16.81 -5.90
C VAL A 84 -6.64 -16.58 -6.65
N THR A 85 -6.95 -17.37 -7.68
CA THR A 85 -8.22 -17.26 -8.42
C THR A 85 -9.43 -17.53 -7.53
N ALA A 86 -9.33 -18.47 -6.59
CA ALA A 86 -10.40 -18.75 -5.61
C ALA A 86 -10.63 -17.58 -4.62
N GLN A 87 -9.61 -16.78 -4.32
CA GLN A 87 -9.75 -15.63 -3.42
C GLN A 87 -10.21 -14.35 -4.15
N ILE A 88 -9.98 -14.25 -5.45
CA ILE A 88 -10.36 -13.09 -6.24
C ILE A 88 -11.87 -13.10 -6.49
N LYS A 89 -12.54 -12.00 -6.15
CA LYS A 89 -13.94 -11.74 -6.46
C LYS A 89 -14.08 -10.54 -7.37
N GLN A 90 -15.08 -10.56 -8.23
CA GLN A 90 -15.45 -9.40 -9.03
C GLN A 90 -16.42 -8.52 -8.23
N LYS A 91 -16.07 -7.24 -8.08
CA LYS A 91 -16.88 -6.24 -7.38
C LYS A 91 -16.94 -4.98 -8.25
N GLY A 92 -18.10 -4.79 -8.90
CA GLY A 92 -18.25 -3.84 -10.01
C GLY A 92 -17.24 -4.14 -11.13
N ASP A 93 -16.58 -3.09 -11.62
CA ASP A 93 -15.60 -3.18 -12.71
C ASP A 93 -14.20 -3.62 -12.25
N SER A 94 -14.06 -4.12 -11.02
CA SER A 94 -12.76 -4.50 -10.46
C SER A 94 -12.74 -5.90 -9.88
N LYS A 95 -11.66 -6.62 -10.19
CA LYS A 95 -11.22 -7.79 -9.43
C LYS A 95 -10.62 -7.33 -8.11
N CYS A 96 -10.97 -7.98 -7.01
CA CYS A 96 -10.48 -7.65 -5.69
C CYS A 96 -10.35 -8.88 -4.79
N ILE A 97 -9.52 -8.78 -3.76
CA ILE A 97 -9.39 -9.76 -2.69
C ILE A 97 -9.88 -9.16 -1.37
N HIS A 98 -10.58 -9.94 -0.56
CA HIS A 98 -11.03 -9.49 0.76
C HIS A 98 -9.85 -9.48 1.73
N TRP A 99 -9.73 -8.44 2.57
CA TRP A 99 -8.64 -8.31 3.55
C TRP A 99 -8.51 -9.55 4.43
N LYS A 100 -9.62 -10.11 4.89
CA LYS A 100 -9.62 -11.31 5.74
C LYS A 100 -8.84 -12.48 5.12
N SER A 101 -8.95 -12.71 3.80
CA SER A 101 -8.16 -13.73 3.10
C SER A 101 -6.66 -13.46 3.15
N LEU A 102 -6.25 -12.19 3.07
CA LEU A 102 -4.84 -11.81 3.21
C LEU A 102 -4.36 -11.88 4.66
N GLN A 103 -5.21 -11.53 5.62
CA GLN A 103 -4.92 -11.65 7.05
C GLN A 103 -4.68 -13.11 7.45
N ASP A 104 -5.58 -14.02 7.06
CA ASP A 104 -5.43 -15.45 7.32
C ASP A 104 -4.14 -15.98 6.67
N LEU A 105 -3.83 -15.52 5.45
CA LEU A 105 -2.58 -15.85 4.79
C LEU A 105 -1.35 -15.33 5.54
N ILE A 106 -1.35 -14.08 6.03
CA ILE A 106 -0.22 -13.53 6.82
C ILE A 106 0.03 -14.39 8.06
N LEU A 107 -1.02 -14.85 8.74
CA LEU A 107 -0.88 -15.71 9.91
C LEU A 107 -0.27 -17.06 9.55
N ALA A 108 -0.77 -17.69 8.47
CA ALA A 108 -0.38 -19.05 8.08
C ALA A 108 0.91 -19.15 7.23
N HIS A 109 1.37 -18.07 6.59
CA HIS A 109 2.46 -18.18 5.60
C HIS A 109 3.80 -18.56 6.26
N PRO A 110 4.54 -19.57 5.77
CA PRO A 110 5.82 -19.96 6.39
C PRO A 110 6.98 -18.97 6.17
N ASN A 111 6.84 -17.99 5.28
CA ASN A 111 7.91 -17.10 4.85
C ASN A 111 7.66 -15.69 5.39
N LEU A 112 8.51 -15.25 6.33
CA LEU A 112 8.38 -13.94 6.98
C LEU A 112 8.43 -12.77 5.97
N LYS A 113 9.28 -12.87 4.94
CA LYS A 113 9.36 -11.83 3.90
C LYS A 113 8.04 -11.72 3.13
N LYS A 114 7.41 -12.86 2.83
CA LYS A 114 6.09 -12.87 2.17
C LYS A 114 5.00 -12.31 3.08
N LYS A 115 5.03 -12.61 4.39
CA LYS A 115 4.12 -11.97 5.37
C LYS A 115 4.21 -10.45 5.31
N VAL A 116 5.43 -9.93 5.29
CA VAL A 116 5.71 -8.49 5.16
C VAL A 116 5.16 -7.93 3.84
N ASP A 117 5.43 -8.59 2.72
CA ASP A 117 4.94 -8.14 1.40
C ASP A 117 3.39 -8.11 1.35
N ILE A 118 2.72 -9.11 1.91
CA ILE A 118 1.25 -9.20 1.97
C ILE A 118 0.67 -8.15 2.92
N PHE A 119 1.32 -7.91 4.06
CA PHE A 119 0.94 -6.86 4.99
C PHE A 119 1.06 -5.48 4.32
N ALA A 120 2.18 -5.21 3.64
CA ALA A 120 2.38 -3.98 2.88
C ALA A 120 1.31 -3.79 1.78
N LEU A 121 1.01 -4.85 1.01
CA LEU A 121 -0.10 -4.83 0.03
C LEU A 121 -1.42 -4.42 0.68
N SER A 122 -1.67 -4.89 1.90
CA SER A 122 -2.92 -4.63 2.61
C SER A 122 -3.02 -3.19 3.10
N ILE A 123 -1.92 -2.61 3.58
CA ILE A 123 -1.85 -1.17 3.90
C ILE A 123 -2.09 -0.33 2.64
N TYR A 124 -1.42 -0.67 1.53
CA TYR A 124 -1.62 0.03 0.27
C TYR A 124 -3.07 -0.03 -0.21
N GLY A 125 -3.72 -1.20 -0.15
CA GLY A 125 -5.08 -1.37 -0.67
C GLY A 125 -6.21 -0.91 0.27
N LEU A 126 -6.00 -0.92 1.59
CA LEU A 126 -7.03 -0.55 2.57
C LEU A 126 -6.93 0.89 3.06
N VAL A 127 -5.72 1.44 3.14
CA VAL A 127 -5.47 2.74 3.76
C VAL A 127 -5.06 3.78 2.73
N ILE A 128 -4.12 3.44 1.84
CA ILE A 128 -3.52 4.43 0.92
C ILE A 128 -4.37 4.59 -0.35
N PHE A 129 -4.86 3.48 -0.91
CA PHE A 129 -5.68 3.48 -2.14
C PHE A 129 -7.01 2.73 -1.92
N PRO A 130 -7.82 3.12 -0.91
CA PRO A 130 -9.08 2.44 -0.64
C PRO A 130 -10.04 2.62 -1.81
N LYS A 131 -10.58 1.50 -2.30
CA LYS A 131 -11.63 1.51 -3.33
C LYS A 131 -12.98 1.02 -2.81
N ALA A 132 -12.96 0.01 -1.95
CA ALA A 132 -14.15 -0.52 -1.31
C ALA A 132 -13.78 -1.05 0.07
N LEU A 133 -14.68 -0.85 1.05
CA LEU A 133 -14.43 -1.23 2.43
C LEU A 133 -14.03 -2.72 2.52
N GLY A 134 -12.86 -2.99 3.11
CA GLY A 134 -12.34 -4.35 3.32
C GLY A 134 -11.86 -5.09 2.07
N HIS A 135 -11.74 -4.43 0.91
CA HIS A 135 -11.35 -5.05 -0.36
C HIS A 135 -10.13 -4.36 -0.99
N ILE A 136 -9.23 -5.16 -1.57
CA ILE A 136 -7.95 -4.72 -2.16
C ILE A 136 -7.92 -5.07 -3.66
N LYS A 137 -7.47 -4.15 -4.51
CA LYS A 137 -7.38 -4.24 -5.99
C LYS A 137 -5.94 -4.15 -6.48
#